data_AF-A0A401MMV1-F1
#
_entry.id   AF-A0A401MMV1-F1
#
_cell.length_a   1.000
_cell.length_b   1.000
_cell.length_c   1.000
_cell.angle_alpha   90.00
_cell.angle_beta   90.00
_cell.angle_gamma   90.00
#
_symmetry.space_group_name_H-M   'P 1'
#
loop_
_entity.id
_entity.type
_entity.pdbx_description
1 polymer ?
#
loop_
_entity_poly.entity_id
_entity_poly.type
_entity_poly.pdbx_seq_one_letter_code
_entity_poly.pdbx_strand_id
1 'polypeptide(L)'
;MKVPHSTRGARHAPSPHRPKAQVAPPPLSASLERGDPHRGPSSGTPRARTEHRGHRTGLSKHPHARRALTASLTRLGTDHVDLYQLHISDAGPERAAELRDVCEGFVREGLVRAYAWSTDDPARAAVFAEGEHCTAVQHAINMLQDAPDMIALCEESNLASVNRSPLAMGLLGGKRQAPSQAGDIRSRPPAWLQGFGDGSGADPEWLARVDALKDVLTSGGRTLAQGALAWLWARSPRTIPIPGFRSVAQAEQNAGALEKGPLTAEQMADVERILGR
;
A
#
# COMPACT_ATOMS: atom_id res chain seq x y z
N MET A 1 64.92 8.82 -13.16
CA MET A 1 64.84 10.08 -13.93
C MET A 1 63.35 10.43 -14.08
N LYS A 2 62.84 11.38 -13.29
CA LYS A 2 62.65 12.82 -13.59
C LYS A 2 61.62 13.10 -14.74
N VAL A 3 60.43 13.51 -14.29
CA VAL A 3 59.37 14.38 -14.89
C VAL A 3 59.96 15.74 -15.37
N PRO A 4 59.26 16.75 -15.97
CA PRO A 4 57.82 16.90 -16.37
C PRO A 4 57.55 17.74 -17.68
N HIS A 5 56.27 18.04 -17.98
CA HIS A 5 55.64 19.35 -18.37
C HIS A 5 54.18 19.08 -18.82
N SER A 6 53.08 19.47 -18.12
CA SER A 6 52.46 20.79 -17.81
C SER A 6 51.75 21.51 -18.98
N THR A 7 50.41 21.60 -18.93
CA THR A 7 49.57 22.83 -19.04
C THR A 7 48.08 22.45 -18.98
N ARG A 8 47.37 22.74 -17.87
CA ARG A 8 46.41 23.86 -17.63
C ARG A 8 45.29 24.04 -18.68
N GLY A 9 44.06 23.73 -18.24
CA GLY A 9 42.81 24.25 -18.78
C GLY A 9 41.75 24.28 -17.68
N ALA A 10 41.40 25.46 -17.19
CA ALA A 10 40.43 25.70 -16.14
C ALA A 10 39.07 26.11 -16.71
N ARG A 11 38.00 25.85 -15.94
CA ARG A 11 36.76 26.64 -15.72
C ARG A 11 35.47 25.84 -15.92
N HIS A 12 34.73 25.60 -14.83
CA HIS A 12 33.45 26.26 -14.50
C HIS A 12 32.83 25.59 -13.26
N ALA A 13 32.76 26.35 -12.17
CA ALA A 13 31.97 26.02 -10.99
C ALA A 13 30.59 26.72 -11.12
N PRO A 14 29.47 26.04 -10.82
CA PRO A 14 28.16 26.67 -10.85
C PRO A 14 27.91 27.52 -9.59
N SER A 15 27.27 28.67 -9.82
CA SER A 15 26.93 29.72 -8.85
C SER A 15 25.88 29.24 -7.81
N PRO A 16 25.87 29.80 -6.58
CA PRO A 16 24.90 29.42 -5.55
C PRO A 16 23.51 30.00 -5.83
N HIS A 17 22.49 29.15 -5.74
CA HIS A 17 21.08 29.50 -5.91
C HIS A 17 20.61 30.51 -4.85
N ARG A 18 19.95 31.57 -5.34
CA ARG A 18 19.21 32.57 -4.55
C ARG A 18 18.03 31.94 -3.79
N PRO A 19 17.67 32.46 -2.59
CA PRO A 19 16.48 32.04 -1.86
C PRO A 19 15.19 32.47 -2.57
N LYS A 20 14.23 31.55 -2.66
CA LYS A 20 12.88 31.79 -3.20
C LYS A 20 12.06 32.62 -2.22
N ALA A 21 11.49 33.71 -2.71
CA ALA A 21 10.55 34.55 -1.98
C ALA A 21 9.25 33.79 -1.66
N GLN A 22 8.80 33.88 -0.41
CA GLN A 22 7.49 33.41 0.03
C GLN A 22 6.41 34.34 -0.54
N VAL A 23 5.44 33.77 -1.26
CA VAL A 23 4.22 34.46 -1.69
C VAL A 23 3.12 34.08 -0.72
N ALA A 24 2.63 35.05 0.05
CA ALA A 24 1.49 34.90 0.95
C ALA A 24 0.17 34.86 0.15
N PRO A 25 -0.82 34.03 0.54
CA PRO A 25 -2.13 34.02 -0.10
C PRO A 25 -2.97 35.26 0.30
N PRO A 26 -3.85 35.76 -0.59
CA PRO A 26 -4.71 36.91 -0.31
C PRO A 26 -5.84 36.56 0.68
N PRO A 27 -6.38 37.55 1.42
CA PRO A 27 -7.47 37.34 2.37
C PRO A 27 -8.81 37.08 1.66
N LEU A 28 -9.57 36.11 2.18
CA LEU A 28 -10.94 35.81 1.77
C LEU A 28 -11.89 36.92 2.23
N SER A 29 -12.50 37.62 1.27
CA SER A 29 -13.61 38.54 1.53
C SER A 29 -14.92 37.76 1.64
N ALA A 30 -15.57 37.88 2.81
CA ALA A 30 -16.92 37.39 3.03
C ALA A 30 -17.92 38.28 2.28
N SER A 31 -18.69 37.70 1.36
CA SER A 31 -19.87 38.35 0.79
C SER A 31 -21.12 37.64 1.30
N LEU A 32 -21.85 38.36 2.16
CA LEU A 32 -23.18 38.04 2.65
C LEU A 32 -24.18 38.19 1.50
N GLU A 33 -24.80 37.10 1.05
CA GLU A 33 -26.00 37.19 0.21
C GLU A 33 -27.22 37.48 1.08
N ARG A 34 -27.91 38.57 0.72
CA ARG A 34 -29.19 39.01 1.26
C ARG A 34 -30.30 38.22 0.58
N GLY A 35 -31.12 37.52 1.36
CA GLY A 35 -32.34 36.88 0.89
C GLY A 35 -33.46 37.91 0.65
N ASP A 36 -34.18 37.75 -0.45
CA ASP A 36 -35.40 38.50 -0.77
C ASP A 36 -36.64 37.61 -0.48
N PRO A 37 -37.62 38.04 0.33
CA PRO A 37 -38.70 37.20 0.79
C PRO A 37 -40.02 37.54 0.07
N HIS A 38 -40.49 36.76 -0.91
CA HIS A 38 -41.93 36.71 -1.26
C HIS A 38 -42.28 35.58 -2.26
N ARG A 39 -42.99 34.54 -1.78
CA ARG A 39 -44.21 34.00 -2.43
C ARG A 39 -44.86 32.91 -1.56
N GLY A 40 -46.14 33.13 -1.25
CA GLY A 40 -47.05 32.20 -0.58
C GLY A 40 -47.66 31.14 -1.53
N PRO A 41 -48.65 30.37 -1.05
CA PRO A 41 -48.70 28.92 -1.26
C PRO A 41 -49.66 28.48 -2.38
N SER A 42 -49.40 27.31 -2.98
CA SER A 42 -50.41 26.57 -3.75
C SER A 42 -50.37 25.07 -3.45
N SER A 43 -51.57 24.55 -3.23
CA SER A 43 -52.07 23.22 -2.89
C SER A 43 -51.44 21.97 -3.55
N GLY A 44 -50.99 21.05 -2.68
CA GLY A 44 -51.43 19.66 -2.54
C GLY A 44 -51.74 18.74 -3.74
N THR A 45 -50.87 17.76 -3.95
CA THR A 45 -51.23 16.34 -4.18
C THR A 45 -50.09 15.46 -3.62
N PRO A 46 -50.37 14.38 -2.86
CA PRO A 46 -49.32 13.67 -2.12
C PRO A 46 -48.62 12.66 -3.03
N ARG A 47 -47.42 12.99 -3.51
CA ARG A 47 -46.48 11.97 -4.00
C ARG A 47 -45.86 11.27 -2.80
N ALA A 48 -45.97 9.94 -2.78
CA ALA A 48 -45.36 9.07 -1.79
C ALA A 48 -43.89 9.46 -1.58
N ARG A 49 -43.58 9.92 -0.38
CA ARG A 49 -42.20 10.06 0.10
C ARG A 49 -41.70 8.67 0.39
N THR A 50 -40.93 8.08 -0.52
CA THR A 50 -40.04 7.00 -0.17
C THR A 50 -39.01 7.59 0.80
N GLU A 51 -39.17 7.31 2.09
CA GLU A 51 -38.20 7.71 3.10
C GLU A 51 -36.89 6.97 2.85
N HIS A 52 -35.90 7.65 2.26
CA HIS A 52 -34.49 7.24 2.31
C HIS A 52 -33.96 7.43 3.74
N ARG A 53 -34.38 6.56 4.67
CA ARG A 53 -34.04 6.65 6.10
C ARG A 53 -32.93 5.68 6.56
N GLY A 54 -32.11 5.17 5.62
CA GLY A 54 -31.10 4.15 5.93
C GLY A 54 -29.62 4.54 5.85
N HIS A 55 -29.23 5.55 5.06
CA HIS A 55 -27.84 5.62 4.57
C HIS A 55 -26.98 6.79 5.08
N ARG A 56 -27.57 7.75 5.81
CA ARG A 56 -26.82 8.90 6.37
C ARG A 56 -26.15 8.61 7.72
N THR A 57 -26.55 7.54 8.39
CA THR A 57 -26.14 7.22 9.76
C THR A 57 -24.69 6.74 9.85
N GLY A 58 -24.23 5.94 8.89
CA GLY A 58 -22.84 5.45 8.82
C GLY A 58 -21.83 6.58 8.68
N LEU A 59 -22.01 7.47 7.69
CA LEU A 59 -21.08 8.59 7.48
C LEU A 59 -21.02 9.55 8.68
N SER A 60 -22.15 9.79 9.36
CA SER A 60 -22.16 10.63 10.58
C SER A 60 -21.41 10.00 11.76
N LYS A 61 -21.36 8.67 11.84
CA LYS A 61 -20.62 7.92 12.88
C LYS A 61 -19.11 7.91 12.66
N HIS A 62 -18.65 8.22 11.44
CA HIS A 62 -17.23 8.15 11.05
C HIS A 62 -16.74 9.43 10.37
N PRO A 63 -16.83 10.60 11.02
CA PRO A 63 -16.43 11.88 10.41
C PRO A 63 -14.94 11.94 10.06
N HIS A 64 -14.12 11.10 10.70
CA HIS A 64 -12.70 10.97 10.38
C HIS A 64 -12.45 10.38 8.99
N ALA A 65 -13.18 9.33 8.60
CA ALA A 65 -12.97 8.64 7.32
C ALA A 65 -13.22 9.59 6.14
N ARG A 66 -14.33 10.33 6.18
CA ARG A 66 -14.63 11.35 5.16
C ARG A 66 -13.55 12.43 5.11
N ARG A 67 -13.16 12.99 6.26
CA ARG A 67 -12.13 14.03 6.32
C ARG A 67 -10.79 13.55 5.75
N ALA A 68 -10.42 12.30 6.06
CA ALA A 68 -9.21 11.68 5.56
C ALA A 68 -9.26 11.50 4.03
N LEU A 69 -10.37 10.98 3.50
CA LEU A 69 -10.58 10.82 2.06
C LEU A 69 -10.55 12.16 1.33
N THR A 70 -11.30 13.16 1.78
CA THR A 70 -11.32 14.48 1.13
C THR A 70 -9.94 15.14 1.14
N ALA A 71 -9.18 14.99 2.23
CA ALA A 71 -7.82 15.51 2.30
C ALA A 71 -6.88 14.75 1.34
N SER A 72 -7.08 13.45 1.14
CA SER A 72 -6.34 12.67 0.13
C SER A 72 -6.66 13.13 -1.28
N LEU A 73 -7.93 13.33 -1.62
CA LEU A 73 -8.37 13.85 -2.92
C LEU A 73 -7.73 15.21 -3.22
N THR A 74 -7.73 16.13 -2.24
CA THR A 74 -7.04 17.43 -2.38
C THR A 74 -5.54 17.29 -2.64
N ARG A 75 -4.84 16.43 -1.90
CA ARG A 75 -3.39 16.22 -2.09
C ARG A 75 -3.05 15.58 -3.44
N LEU A 76 -3.91 14.69 -3.91
CA LEU A 76 -3.75 14.00 -5.20
C LEU A 76 -4.20 14.86 -6.39
N GLY A 77 -4.98 15.92 -6.15
CA GLY A 77 -5.52 16.76 -7.22
C GLY A 77 -6.55 16.05 -8.10
N THR A 78 -7.31 15.11 -7.52
CA THR A 78 -8.32 14.29 -8.21
C THR A 78 -9.65 14.37 -7.47
N ASP A 79 -10.75 14.11 -8.16
CA ASP A 79 -12.11 14.03 -7.61
C ASP A 79 -12.47 12.63 -7.08
N HIS A 80 -11.73 11.61 -7.49
CA HIS A 80 -11.92 10.23 -7.03
C HIS A 80 -10.60 9.47 -6.87
N VAL A 81 -10.64 8.37 -6.11
CA VAL A 81 -9.58 7.36 -6.03
C VAL A 81 -10.07 6.01 -6.58
N ASP A 82 -9.19 5.27 -7.25
CA ASP A 82 -9.55 3.95 -7.78
C ASP A 82 -9.76 2.92 -6.66
N LEU A 83 -8.82 2.86 -5.70
CA LEU A 83 -8.88 1.96 -4.56
C LEU A 83 -8.64 2.71 -3.25
N TYR A 84 -9.65 2.74 -2.38
CA TYR A 84 -9.52 3.27 -1.02
C TYR A 84 -9.26 2.16 -0.01
N GLN A 85 -8.16 2.25 0.74
CA GLN A 85 -7.74 1.22 1.70
C GLN A 85 -7.93 1.69 3.14
N LEU A 86 -8.72 0.97 3.91
CA LEU A 86 -8.80 1.17 5.36
C LEU A 86 -7.52 0.63 6.02
N HIS A 87 -6.91 1.44 6.88
CA HIS A 87 -5.62 1.14 7.48
C HIS A 87 -5.70 0.93 9.01
N ILE A 88 -6.91 0.80 9.55
CA ILE A 88 -7.15 0.42 10.95
C ILE A 88 -7.22 -1.11 10.98
N SER A 89 -6.07 -1.77 11.11
CA SER A 89 -5.95 -3.23 10.91
C SER A 89 -6.67 -4.06 11.98
N ASP A 90 -6.93 -3.47 13.14
CA ASP A 90 -7.37 -4.17 14.36
C ASP A 90 -8.83 -3.93 14.75
N ALA A 91 -9.61 -3.24 13.92
CA ALA A 91 -11.03 -3.01 14.18
C ALA A 91 -11.79 -4.34 14.29
N GLY A 92 -12.61 -4.49 15.35
CA GLY A 92 -13.45 -5.66 15.52
C GLY A 92 -14.52 -5.81 14.42
N PRO A 93 -15.13 -6.99 14.25
CA PRO A 93 -16.06 -7.29 13.15
C PRO A 93 -17.22 -6.30 13.00
N GLU A 94 -17.85 -5.89 14.10
CA GLU A 94 -18.94 -4.90 14.07
C GLU A 94 -18.46 -3.55 13.52
N ARG A 95 -17.29 -3.10 13.96
CA ARG A 95 -16.68 -1.85 13.50
C ARG A 95 -16.26 -1.93 12.03
N ALA A 96 -15.79 -3.09 11.60
CA ALA A 96 -15.44 -3.35 10.20
C ALA A 96 -16.67 -3.22 9.29
N ALA A 97 -17.79 -3.84 9.68
CA ALA A 97 -19.06 -3.73 8.95
C ALA A 97 -19.54 -2.28 8.87
N GLU A 98 -19.47 -1.51 9.96
CA GLU A 98 -19.82 -0.08 9.90
C GLU A 98 -18.91 0.72 8.95
N LEU A 99 -17.60 0.43 8.94
CA LEU A 99 -16.64 1.09 8.07
C LEU A 99 -16.82 0.70 6.59
N ARG A 100 -17.22 -0.55 6.33
CA ARG A 100 -17.59 -1.06 5.00
C ARG A 100 -18.76 -0.26 4.44
N ASP A 101 -19.83 -0.09 5.22
CA ASP A 101 -21.01 0.68 4.81
C ASP A 101 -20.68 2.16 4.54
N VAL A 102 -19.69 2.72 5.25
CA VAL A 102 -19.16 4.05 4.97
C VAL A 102 -18.44 4.10 3.62
N CYS A 103 -17.64 3.08 3.29
CA CYS A 103 -16.94 2.98 2.01
C CYS A 103 -17.92 2.83 0.85
N GLU A 104 -18.97 2.02 1.00
CA GLU A 104 -20.10 1.96 0.05
C GLU A 104 -20.77 3.32 -0.14
N GLY A 105 -20.82 4.13 0.93
CA GLY A 105 -21.19 5.55 0.85
C GLY A 105 -20.32 6.35 -0.10
N PHE A 106 -19.00 6.22 0.03
CA PHE A 106 -18.05 6.93 -0.83
C PHE A 106 -18.12 6.47 -2.29
N VAL A 107 -18.40 5.19 -2.53
CA VAL A 107 -18.62 4.66 -3.88
C VAL A 107 -19.87 5.27 -4.51
N ARG A 108 -20.99 5.27 -3.79
CA ARG A 108 -22.24 5.90 -4.26
C ARG A 108 -22.11 7.38 -4.57
N GLU A 109 -21.20 8.07 -3.88
CA GLU A 109 -20.90 9.49 -4.12
C GLU A 109 -19.87 9.72 -5.25
N GLY A 110 -19.30 8.65 -5.81
CA GLY A 110 -18.29 8.74 -6.87
C GLY A 110 -16.89 9.14 -6.39
N LEU A 111 -16.66 9.21 -5.07
CA LEU A 111 -15.36 9.60 -4.51
C LEU A 111 -14.33 8.46 -4.54
N VAL A 112 -14.82 7.23 -4.65
CA VAL A 112 -14.04 5.99 -4.64
C VAL A 112 -14.64 5.04 -5.67
N ARG A 113 -13.84 4.31 -6.45
CA ARG A 113 -14.36 3.27 -7.37
C ARG A 113 -14.52 1.92 -6.70
N ALA A 114 -13.52 1.53 -5.92
CA ALA A 114 -13.51 0.31 -5.13
C ALA A 114 -12.77 0.55 -3.81
N TYR A 115 -12.98 -0.33 -2.85
CA TYR A 115 -12.30 -0.23 -1.56
C TYR A 115 -11.75 -1.57 -1.08
N ALA A 116 -10.93 -1.50 -0.05
CA ALA A 116 -10.22 -2.64 0.52
C ALA A 116 -9.89 -2.38 1.98
N TRP A 117 -9.53 -3.46 2.69
CA TRP A 117 -9.02 -3.37 4.05
C TRP A 117 -7.58 -3.87 4.10
N SER A 118 -6.71 -3.11 4.76
CA SER A 118 -5.39 -3.57 5.19
C SER A 118 -5.49 -4.26 6.55
N THR A 119 -5.53 -5.59 6.56
CA THR A 119 -5.55 -6.42 7.77
C THR A 119 -4.87 -7.76 7.49
N ASP A 120 -4.24 -8.33 8.51
CA ASP A 120 -3.60 -9.65 8.44
C ASP A 120 -4.50 -10.74 9.05
N ASP A 121 -5.74 -10.41 9.44
CA ASP A 121 -6.74 -11.31 10.04
C ASP A 121 -7.79 -11.74 8.98
N PRO A 122 -7.81 -13.03 8.57
CA PRO A 122 -8.74 -13.52 7.55
C PRO A 122 -10.21 -13.41 7.96
N ALA A 123 -10.55 -13.60 9.23
CA ALA A 123 -11.95 -13.53 9.68
C ALA A 123 -12.49 -12.09 9.55
N ARG A 124 -11.64 -11.11 9.84
CA ARG A 124 -11.95 -9.69 9.64
C ARG A 124 -12.06 -9.35 8.16
N ALA A 125 -11.10 -9.78 7.36
CA ALA A 125 -11.12 -9.57 5.92
C ALA A 125 -12.39 -10.17 5.28
N ALA A 126 -12.83 -11.36 5.72
CA ALA A 126 -14.04 -12.01 5.23
C ALA A 126 -15.31 -11.18 5.47
N VAL A 127 -15.50 -10.64 6.68
CA VAL A 127 -16.63 -9.75 6.98
C VAL A 127 -16.61 -8.52 6.07
N PHE A 128 -15.44 -7.93 5.85
CA PHE A 128 -15.34 -6.72 5.04
C PHE A 128 -15.56 -6.99 3.54
N ALA A 129 -15.19 -8.19 3.08
CA ALA A 129 -15.37 -8.68 1.71
C ALA A 129 -16.83 -8.87 1.29
N GLU A 130 -17.77 -8.95 2.23
CA GLU A 130 -19.21 -9.03 1.93
C GLU A 130 -19.76 -7.77 1.22
N GLY A 131 -19.00 -6.68 1.19
CA GLY A 131 -19.42 -5.44 0.54
C GLY A 131 -19.24 -5.50 -0.97
N GLU A 132 -20.24 -5.00 -1.70
CA GLU A 132 -20.36 -5.09 -3.16
C GLU A 132 -19.12 -4.55 -3.90
N HIS A 133 -18.51 -3.49 -3.37
CA HIS A 133 -17.34 -2.84 -3.98
C HIS A 133 -16.03 -3.09 -3.23
N CYS A 134 -16.00 -4.10 -2.34
CA CYS A 134 -14.77 -4.58 -1.73
C CYS A 134 -14.02 -5.50 -2.70
N THR A 135 -12.94 -5.02 -3.32
CA THR A 135 -12.26 -5.77 -4.40
C THR A 135 -10.89 -6.30 -4.00
N ALA A 136 -10.38 -5.96 -2.81
CA ALA A 136 -9.05 -6.38 -2.38
C ALA A 136 -8.92 -6.45 -0.85
N VAL A 137 -7.90 -7.17 -0.40
CA VAL A 137 -7.34 -7.08 0.96
C VAL A 137 -5.84 -6.86 0.85
N GLN A 138 -5.33 -5.93 1.66
CA GLN A 138 -3.89 -5.73 1.79
C GLN A 138 -3.38 -6.45 3.03
N HIS A 139 -2.41 -7.35 2.87
CA HIS A 139 -1.90 -8.16 3.97
C HIS A 139 -0.39 -8.41 3.83
N ALA A 140 0.26 -8.70 4.94
CA ALA A 140 1.67 -9.08 4.95
C ALA A 140 1.85 -10.51 4.45
N ILE A 141 2.63 -10.66 3.38
CA ILE A 141 3.07 -11.95 2.87
C ILE A 141 4.39 -11.78 2.13
N ASN A 142 5.30 -12.70 2.39
CA ASN A 142 6.53 -12.90 1.64
C ASN A 142 6.97 -14.35 1.82
N MET A 143 7.98 -14.80 1.08
CA MET A 143 8.35 -16.22 1.12
C MET A 143 8.78 -16.73 2.52
N LEU A 144 9.30 -15.86 3.39
CA LEU A 144 9.71 -16.23 4.76
C LEU A 144 8.53 -16.23 5.75
N GLN A 145 7.45 -15.55 5.40
CA GLN A 145 6.21 -15.40 6.18
C GLN A 145 5.01 -15.55 5.23
N ASP A 146 4.57 -16.79 5.04
CA ASP A 146 3.40 -17.09 4.20
C ASP A 146 2.08 -16.77 4.94
N ALA A 147 1.00 -16.61 4.19
CA ALA A 147 -0.33 -16.30 4.71
C ALA A 147 -1.41 -17.18 4.02
N PRO A 148 -1.39 -18.51 4.25
CA PRO A 148 -2.22 -19.46 3.50
C PRO A 148 -3.72 -19.17 3.63
N ASP A 149 -4.21 -18.88 4.85
CA ASP A 149 -5.62 -18.62 5.09
C ASP A 149 -6.11 -17.34 4.39
N MET A 150 -5.25 -16.31 4.32
CA MET A 150 -5.57 -15.07 3.63
C MET A 150 -5.55 -15.24 2.11
N ILE A 151 -4.63 -16.07 1.57
CA ILE A 151 -4.62 -16.44 0.16
C ILE A 151 -5.89 -17.22 -0.21
N ALA A 152 -6.26 -18.22 0.59
CA ALA A 152 -7.48 -19.00 0.39
C ALA A 152 -8.72 -18.08 0.36
N LEU A 153 -8.84 -17.18 1.33
CA LEU A 153 -9.91 -16.19 1.36
C LEU A 153 -9.95 -15.33 0.08
N CYS A 154 -8.80 -14.84 -0.39
CA CYS A 154 -8.73 -14.03 -1.61
C CYS A 154 -9.20 -14.81 -2.85
N GLU A 155 -8.84 -16.09 -2.94
CA GLU A 155 -9.22 -16.96 -4.04
C GLU A 155 -10.73 -17.26 -4.02
N GLU A 156 -11.26 -17.65 -2.87
CA GLU A 156 -12.68 -17.96 -2.65
C GLU A 156 -13.59 -16.74 -2.86
N SER A 157 -13.16 -15.57 -2.36
CA SER A 157 -13.95 -14.33 -2.41
C SER A 157 -13.65 -13.47 -3.63
N ASN A 158 -12.84 -13.96 -4.59
CA ASN A 158 -12.45 -13.23 -5.80
C ASN A 158 -11.81 -11.84 -5.51
N LEU A 159 -11.03 -11.74 -4.43
CA LEU A 159 -10.33 -10.51 -4.04
C LEU A 159 -8.92 -10.47 -4.59
N ALA A 160 -8.44 -9.28 -4.92
CA ALA A 160 -7.01 -9.05 -5.09
C ALA A 160 -6.29 -9.13 -3.74
N SER A 161 -5.19 -9.88 -3.71
CA SER A 161 -4.28 -10.00 -2.58
C SER A 161 -3.15 -8.98 -2.74
N VAL A 162 -3.31 -7.79 -2.16
CA VAL A 162 -2.29 -6.73 -2.22
C VAL A 162 -1.21 -7.01 -1.18
N ASN A 163 0.00 -7.36 -1.61
CA ASN A 163 1.00 -7.93 -0.70
C ASN A 163 1.94 -6.86 -0.14
N ARG A 164 1.80 -6.58 1.16
CA ARG A 164 2.68 -5.71 1.95
C ARG A 164 3.93 -6.49 2.36
N SER A 165 5.05 -5.76 2.45
CA SER A 165 6.37 -6.31 2.80
C SER A 165 6.87 -7.46 1.91
N PRO A 166 6.66 -7.44 0.58
CA PRO A 166 6.99 -8.57 -0.29
C PRO A 166 8.50 -8.89 -0.34
N LEU A 167 9.34 -7.94 0.05
CA LEU A 167 10.80 -8.08 0.10
C LEU A 167 11.37 -8.20 1.53
N ALA A 168 10.54 -8.53 2.53
CA ALA A 168 10.94 -8.71 3.92
C ALA A 168 11.83 -7.56 4.45
N MET A 169 11.36 -6.31 4.27
CA MET A 169 12.08 -5.08 4.65
C MET A 169 13.51 -4.98 4.09
N GLY A 170 13.71 -5.49 2.87
CA GLY A 170 14.98 -5.42 2.15
C GLY A 170 15.87 -6.65 2.32
N LEU A 171 15.49 -7.63 3.14
CA LEU A 171 16.22 -8.90 3.25
C LEU A 171 16.30 -9.63 1.91
N LEU A 172 15.20 -9.64 1.17
CA LEU A 172 15.11 -10.24 -0.16
C LEU A 172 15.58 -9.28 -1.27
N GLY A 173 16.12 -8.12 -0.91
CA GLY A 173 16.61 -7.09 -1.85
C GLY A 173 18.07 -7.28 -2.30
N GLY A 174 18.79 -8.26 -1.74
CA GLY A 174 20.16 -8.63 -2.15
C GLY A 174 21.29 -7.71 -1.66
N LYS A 175 20.99 -6.59 -1.00
CA LYS A 175 22.02 -5.76 -0.37
C LYS A 175 22.32 -6.27 1.03
N ARG A 176 23.61 -6.37 1.39
CA ARG A 176 24.05 -6.56 2.78
C ARG A 176 23.37 -5.49 3.63
N GLN A 177 22.64 -5.94 4.66
CA GLN A 177 21.95 -5.06 5.60
C GLN A 177 23.01 -4.20 6.29
N ALA A 178 23.05 -2.91 5.96
CA ALA A 178 23.73 -1.95 6.82
C ALA A 178 23.00 -1.93 8.18
N PRO A 179 23.68 -1.69 9.30
CA PRO A 179 23.02 -1.52 10.59
C PRO A 179 21.83 -0.55 10.45
N SER A 180 20.69 -0.94 11.00
CA SER A 180 19.50 -0.08 10.99
C SER A 180 19.82 1.27 11.64
N GLN A 181 19.53 2.37 10.96
CA GLN A 181 19.81 3.72 11.46
C GLN A 181 18.71 4.17 12.42
N ALA A 182 19.01 5.15 13.29
CA ALA A 182 17.99 5.77 14.14
C ALA A 182 16.82 6.32 13.30
N GLY A 183 15.59 5.90 13.60
CA GLY A 183 14.38 6.21 12.84
C GLY A 183 13.98 5.14 11.81
N ASP A 184 14.80 4.11 11.62
CA ASP A 184 14.41 2.91 10.88
C ASP A 184 13.47 2.05 11.74
N ILE A 185 12.33 1.65 11.17
CA ILE A 185 11.36 0.79 11.85
C ILE A 185 11.99 -0.55 12.27
N ARG A 186 13.03 -1.00 11.59
CA ARG A 186 13.79 -2.22 11.92
C ARG A 186 14.62 -2.11 13.19
N SER A 187 14.96 -0.88 13.62
CA SER A 187 15.72 -0.66 14.86
C SER A 187 14.90 -0.89 16.11
N ARG A 188 13.59 -0.63 16.02
CA ARG A 188 12.59 -0.87 17.08
C ARG A 188 11.35 -1.46 16.43
N PRO A 189 11.42 -2.74 16.00
CA PRO A 189 10.37 -3.34 15.21
C PRO A 189 9.05 -3.39 16.00
N PRO A 190 7.93 -2.91 15.43
CA PRO A 190 6.63 -3.10 16.02
C PRO A 190 6.25 -4.59 16.00
N ALA A 191 5.33 -5.01 16.86
CA ALA A 191 4.96 -6.43 17.04
C ALA A 191 4.51 -7.14 15.75
N TRP A 192 3.97 -6.41 14.77
CA TRP A 192 3.55 -6.96 13.48
C TRP A 192 4.72 -7.23 12.51
N LEU A 193 5.91 -6.66 12.78
CA LEU A 193 7.09 -6.81 11.91
C LEU A 193 7.92 -8.01 12.35
N GLN A 194 7.72 -9.14 11.67
CA GLN A 194 8.51 -10.35 11.90
C GLN A 194 9.91 -10.27 11.29
N GLY A 195 10.83 -11.11 11.78
CA GLY A 195 12.18 -11.25 11.23
C GLY A 195 13.17 -10.15 11.63
N PHE A 196 12.82 -9.31 12.61
CA PHE A 196 13.69 -8.28 13.18
C PHE A 196 13.58 -8.26 14.70
N GLY A 197 14.71 -8.12 15.39
CA GLY A 197 14.77 -7.99 16.86
C GLY A 197 15.17 -6.57 17.30
N ASP A 198 14.79 -6.19 18.52
CA ASP A 198 15.14 -4.88 19.09
C ASP A 198 16.67 -4.75 19.21
N GLY A 199 17.24 -3.76 18.52
CA GLY A 199 18.68 -3.50 18.52
C GLY A 199 19.60 -4.54 17.86
N SER A 200 19.11 -5.72 17.45
CA SER A 200 19.92 -6.80 16.86
C SER A 200 19.90 -6.86 15.33
N GLY A 201 18.99 -6.12 14.69
CA GLY A 201 18.82 -6.13 13.23
C GLY A 201 17.97 -7.31 12.77
N ALA A 202 18.26 -7.82 11.56
CA ALA A 202 17.52 -8.94 11.00
C ALA A 202 17.79 -10.23 11.76
N ASP A 203 16.75 -11.05 11.90
CA ASP A 203 16.82 -12.36 12.54
C ASP A 203 17.86 -13.25 11.84
N PRO A 204 18.85 -13.82 12.58
CA PRO A 204 19.84 -14.72 12.01
C PRO A 204 19.25 -15.93 11.27
N GLU A 205 18.11 -16.45 11.72
CA GLU A 205 17.43 -17.56 11.06
C GLU A 205 16.85 -17.12 9.70
N TRP A 206 16.27 -15.93 9.64
CA TRP A 206 15.78 -15.37 8.38
C TRP A 206 16.94 -15.11 7.40
N LEU A 207 18.08 -14.61 7.89
CA LEU A 207 19.27 -14.44 7.08
C LEU A 207 19.77 -15.78 6.51
N ALA A 208 19.82 -16.83 7.33
CA ALA A 208 20.22 -18.16 6.90
C ALA A 208 19.26 -18.74 5.85
N ARG A 209 17.94 -18.58 6.05
CA ARG A 209 16.92 -18.98 5.07
C ARG A 209 17.08 -18.24 3.74
N VAL A 210 17.27 -16.92 3.78
CA VAL A 210 17.52 -16.12 2.57
C VAL A 210 18.77 -16.60 1.84
N ASP A 211 19.85 -16.87 2.56
CA ASP A 211 21.10 -17.37 1.99
C ASP A 211 20.90 -18.73 1.30
N ALA A 212 20.16 -19.65 1.92
CA ALA A 212 19.85 -20.96 1.34
C ALA A 212 18.96 -20.88 0.09
N LEU A 213 18.11 -19.86 -0.02
CA LEU A 213 17.18 -19.67 -1.13
C LEU A 213 17.79 -18.98 -2.35
N LYS A 214 18.99 -18.37 -2.23
CA LYS A 214 19.57 -17.51 -3.28
C LYS A 214 19.64 -18.19 -4.63
N ASP A 215 20.11 -19.43 -4.69
CA ASP A 215 20.34 -20.11 -5.97
C ASP A 215 19.04 -20.32 -6.72
N VAL A 216 17.99 -20.79 -6.04
CA VAL A 216 16.66 -20.99 -6.63
C VAL A 216 16.05 -19.66 -7.10
N LEU A 217 16.12 -18.63 -6.26
CA LEU A 217 15.50 -17.33 -6.56
C LEU A 217 16.22 -16.54 -7.66
N THR A 218 17.52 -16.76 -7.83
CA THR A 218 18.34 -16.07 -8.84
C THR A 218 18.50 -16.86 -10.14
N SER A 219 18.05 -18.12 -10.16
CA SER A 219 18.03 -18.95 -11.37
C SER A 219 17.26 -18.27 -12.52
N GLY A 220 17.73 -18.50 -13.75
CA GLY A 220 17.23 -17.79 -14.94
C GLY A 220 17.67 -16.32 -15.04
N GLY A 221 18.73 -15.94 -14.31
CA GLY A 221 19.29 -14.60 -14.33
C GLY A 221 18.41 -13.56 -13.63
N ARG A 222 17.63 -13.99 -12.64
CA ARG A 222 16.84 -13.10 -11.78
C ARG A 222 17.74 -12.46 -10.74
N THR A 223 17.44 -11.22 -10.36
CA THR A 223 17.92 -10.70 -9.08
C THR A 223 17.14 -11.36 -7.93
N LEU A 224 17.70 -11.35 -6.71
CA LEU A 224 17.02 -11.91 -5.53
C LEU A 224 15.62 -11.30 -5.32
N ALA A 225 15.50 -9.99 -5.50
CA ALA A 225 14.22 -9.29 -5.38
C ALA A 225 13.21 -9.77 -6.43
N GLN A 226 13.64 -9.98 -7.67
CA GLN A 226 12.79 -10.50 -8.74
C GLN A 226 12.34 -11.93 -8.45
N GLY A 227 13.23 -12.79 -7.92
CA GLY A 227 12.86 -14.13 -7.48
C GLY A 227 11.81 -14.12 -6.36
N ALA A 228 11.97 -13.25 -5.37
CA ALA A 228 10.99 -13.10 -4.28
C ALA A 228 9.61 -12.62 -4.77
N LEU A 229 9.58 -11.69 -5.74
CA LEU A 229 8.32 -11.25 -6.37
C LEU A 229 7.70 -12.37 -7.23
N ALA A 230 8.53 -13.12 -7.96
CA ALA A 230 8.11 -14.27 -8.74
C ALA A 230 7.51 -15.39 -7.88
N TRP A 231 7.99 -15.57 -6.65
CA TRP A 231 7.41 -16.51 -5.69
C TRP A 231 5.97 -16.12 -5.34
N LEU A 232 5.67 -14.83 -5.12
CA LEU A 232 4.30 -14.37 -4.83
C LEU A 232 3.35 -14.70 -5.99
N TRP A 233 3.74 -14.41 -7.22
CA TRP A 233 2.92 -14.73 -8.39
C TRP A 233 2.73 -16.22 -8.61
N ALA A 234 3.71 -17.04 -8.24
CA ALA A 234 3.56 -18.50 -8.26
C ALA A 234 2.67 -19.01 -7.12
N ARG A 235 2.65 -18.31 -5.98
CA ARG A 235 1.88 -18.69 -4.79
C ARG A 235 0.37 -18.57 -5.00
N SER A 236 -0.09 -17.59 -5.77
CA SER A 236 -1.49 -17.45 -6.20
C SER A 236 -1.63 -16.41 -7.32
N PRO A 237 -2.53 -16.62 -8.31
CA PRO A 237 -2.83 -15.62 -9.33
C PRO A 237 -3.53 -14.36 -8.78
N ARG A 238 -3.97 -14.37 -7.52
CA ARG A 238 -4.56 -13.20 -6.85
C ARG A 238 -3.54 -12.20 -6.32
N THR A 239 -2.26 -12.57 -6.28
CA THR A 239 -1.20 -11.77 -5.66
C THR A 239 -0.84 -10.54 -6.49
N ILE A 240 -0.79 -9.39 -5.81
CA ILE A 240 -0.36 -8.10 -6.36
C ILE A 240 0.67 -7.51 -5.38
N PRO A 241 1.96 -7.84 -5.54
CA PRO A 241 2.99 -7.31 -4.67
C PRO A 241 3.21 -5.82 -4.89
N ILE A 242 3.40 -5.08 -3.78
CA ILE A 242 3.71 -3.65 -3.79
C ILE A 242 5.12 -3.38 -3.23
N PRO A 243 6.20 -3.76 -3.95
CA PRO A 243 7.56 -3.55 -3.47
C PRO A 243 7.91 -2.06 -3.44
N GLY A 244 8.42 -1.59 -2.30
CA GLY A 244 8.90 -0.22 -2.17
C GLY A 244 10.19 0.04 -2.94
N PHE A 245 10.41 1.30 -3.31
CA PHE A 245 11.62 1.78 -3.97
C PHE A 245 11.92 3.23 -3.55
N ARG A 246 13.18 3.65 -3.65
CA ARG A 246 13.63 5.02 -3.41
C ARG A 246 14.42 5.61 -4.60
N SER A 247 14.68 4.81 -5.62
CA SER A 247 15.32 5.25 -6.86
C SER A 247 14.62 4.66 -8.08
N VAL A 248 14.79 5.33 -9.23
CA VAL A 248 14.29 4.84 -10.53
C VAL A 248 14.84 3.45 -10.84
N ALA A 249 16.13 3.23 -10.65
CA ALA A 249 16.74 1.92 -10.87
C ALA A 249 16.12 0.79 -10.02
N GLN A 250 15.67 1.07 -8.79
CA GLN A 250 14.94 0.08 -7.98
C GLN A 250 13.55 -0.19 -8.53
N ALA A 251 12.85 0.84 -8.99
CA ALA A 251 11.55 0.68 -9.64
C ALA A 251 11.67 -0.15 -10.93
N GLU A 252 12.66 0.15 -11.78
CA GLU A 252 12.95 -0.60 -13.00
C GLU A 252 13.33 -2.06 -12.71
N GLN A 253 14.18 -2.30 -11.71
CA GLN A 253 14.54 -3.66 -11.30
C GLN A 253 13.33 -4.45 -10.81
N ASN A 254 12.47 -3.85 -9.99
CA ASN A 254 11.23 -4.47 -9.52
C ASN A 254 10.29 -4.76 -10.70
N ALA A 255 10.11 -3.81 -11.62
CA ALA A 255 9.28 -3.99 -12.81
C ALA A 255 9.80 -5.10 -13.74
N GLY A 256 11.13 -5.21 -13.89
CA GLY A 256 11.77 -6.28 -14.66
C GLY A 256 11.50 -7.69 -14.14
N ALA A 257 10.93 -7.85 -12.93
CA ALA A 257 10.43 -9.15 -12.47
C ALA A 257 9.32 -9.70 -13.37
N LEU A 258 8.49 -8.82 -13.96
CA LEU A 258 7.36 -9.21 -14.82
C LEU A 258 7.84 -9.98 -16.07
N GLU A 259 8.99 -9.60 -16.64
CA GLU A 259 9.59 -10.29 -17.79
C GLU A 259 10.03 -11.72 -17.45
N LYS A 260 10.25 -12.00 -16.17
CA LYS A 260 10.70 -13.30 -15.66
C LYS A 260 9.53 -14.21 -15.27
N GLY A 261 8.34 -13.64 -15.08
CA GLY A 261 7.15 -14.39 -14.69
C GLY A 261 7.23 -15.05 -13.30
N PRO A 262 6.20 -15.82 -12.92
CA PRO A 262 6.18 -16.59 -11.68
C PRO A 262 7.30 -17.64 -11.64
N LEU A 263 7.66 -18.09 -10.44
CA LEU A 263 8.47 -19.29 -10.28
C LEU A 263 7.72 -20.51 -10.86
N THR A 264 8.50 -21.44 -11.41
CA THR A 264 7.99 -22.73 -11.90
C THR A 264 7.62 -23.65 -10.74
N ALA A 265 6.85 -24.70 -11.01
CA ALA A 265 6.47 -25.70 -10.01
C ALA A 265 7.69 -26.38 -9.36
N GLU A 266 8.75 -26.64 -10.13
CA GLU A 266 10.00 -27.22 -9.62
C GLU A 266 10.71 -26.25 -8.66
N GLN A 267 10.84 -24.98 -9.05
CA GLN A 267 11.43 -23.95 -8.19
C GLN A 267 10.61 -23.75 -6.91
N MET A 268 9.28 -23.81 -6.99
CA MET A 268 8.42 -23.74 -5.81
C MET A 268 8.65 -24.93 -4.88
N ALA A 269 8.71 -26.16 -5.41
CA ALA A 269 9.01 -27.35 -4.62
C ALA A 269 10.37 -27.27 -3.93
N ASP A 270 11.38 -26.71 -4.60
CA ASP A 270 12.69 -26.45 -4.00
C ASP A 270 12.63 -25.42 -2.86
N VAL A 271 11.87 -24.34 -3.04
CA VAL A 271 11.66 -23.33 -2.00
C VAL A 271 11.03 -23.96 -0.76
N GLU A 272 9.96 -24.75 -0.92
CA GLU A 272 9.28 -25.41 0.21
C GLU A 272 10.21 -26.40 0.93
N ARG A 273 10.96 -27.22 0.16
CA ARG A 273 11.98 -28.12 0.72
C ARG A 273 13.05 -27.38 1.52
N ILE A 274 13.52 -26.22 1.04
CA ILE A 274 14.54 -25.40 1.73
C ILE A 274 13.98 -24.79 3.02
N LEU A 275 12.71 -24.37 2.99
CA LEU A 275 12.04 -23.76 4.14
C LEU A 275 11.48 -24.78 5.13
N GLY A 276 11.43 -26.06 4.77
CA GLY A 276 10.99 -27.15 5.62
C GLY A 276 9.49 -27.14 5.93
N ARG A 277 8.67 -26.75 4.95
CA ARG A 277 7.20 -26.73 5.06
C ARG A 277 6.54 -27.32 3.82
#